data_AF-A0AAU6QRM2-F1
#
_entry.id   AF-A0AAU6QRM2-F1
#
_cell.length_a   1.000
_cell.length_b   1.000
_cell.length_c   1.000
_cell.angle_alpha   90.00
_cell.angle_beta   90.00
_cell.angle_gamma   90.00
#
_symmetry.space_group_name_H-M   'P 1'
#
loop_
_entity.id
_entity.type
_entity.pdbx_description
1 polymer ?
#
loop_
_entity_poly.entity_id
_entity_poly.type
_entity_poly.pdbx_seq_one_letter_code
_entity_poly.pdbx_strand_id
1 'polypeptide(L)'
;MDGQATTTAPAATLTTLGGFGLLDLSRQQRNLLLLRPVFQLERYKMMLGDESGLDRSLFQGVDTHYLALSALDQMMEATTVSSGSTSTEILTYLAEVAIRMKPTLSAPQARRVAEVVLDALDNKANNHREFSFEYFDAPSGSTNSIRFRLVRFEPDAEDVYRYRPTAEGYLVYLGMLDLSPEDSQELMEKMLDLLVQRGRFDAALEIARRARKLSIEYRQLIRDRLYQAYRAPGSVNWSRDMAGRLDEARTHVRQRQAEDARMEEAVGEALLGADEPKTRESLVQLKETIRSASLIRLQLVTDINVAPERFIEAQRAVFRARKPTGLPDLEPQLLPQLGNLPTQVLSAEADVFISALYPPVWPRVYDLNSVFALLLERRGEDAEVETDPGSIEKLEPLPDQFSKELVQRANDWLAGKFSAGQRLRIDQLLDAAEDEGLDRTTRRCLVLILFRSFARSESEFKNVSVELTGDTFHLDIAQGSALEFVPQGESE
;
A
#
# COMPACT_ATOMS: atom_id res chain seq x y z
N MET A 1 -47.03 59.24 13.44
CA MET A 1 -45.96 59.82 12.60
C MET A 1 -44.64 59.37 13.20
N ASP A 2 -44.34 58.07 13.12
CA ASP A 2 -43.98 57.30 11.92
C ASP A 2 -42.75 57.82 11.21
N GLY A 3 -41.80 56.90 11.06
CA GLY A 3 -40.85 56.89 9.97
C GLY A 3 -39.41 57.04 10.42
N GLN A 4 -38.72 55.92 10.61
CA GLN A 4 -37.59 55.67 9.72
C GLN A 4 -37.37 54.16 9.54
N ALA A 5 -37.33 53.80 8.26
CA ALA A 5 -37.49 52.47 7.73
C ALA A 5 -36.17 51.70 7.67
N THR A 6 -36.35 50.40 7.84
CA THR A 6 -35.46 49.28 7.55
C THR A 6 -34.77 49.38 6.19
N THR A 7 -33.47 49.07 6.13
CA THR A 7 -32.86 48.50 4.91
C THR A 7 -31.75 47.53 5.31
N THR A 8 -32.09 46.26 5.24
CA THR A 8 -31.21 45.10 5.28
C THR A 8 -30.69 44.85 3.86
N ALA A 9 -29.38 44.72 3.69
CA ALA A 9 -28.73 44.32 2.42
C ALA A 9 -27.38 43.64 2.76
N PRO A 10 -26.86 42.72 1.93
CA PRO A 10 -26.75 41.32 2.30
C PRO A 10 -25.31 40.85 2.56
N ALA A 11 -25.20 39.69 3.20
CA ALA A 11 -23.97 38.93 3.35
C ALA A 11 -23.34 38.68 1.98
N ALA A 12 -22.20 39.33 1.73
CA ALA A 12 -21.39 39.09 0.55
C ALA A 12 -20.72 37.71 0.68
N THR A 13 -21.16 36.80 -0.18
CA THR A 13 -20.58 35.49 -0.47
C THR A 13 -19.14 35.68 -0.96
N LEU A 14 -18.17 35.46 -0.07
CA LEU A 14 -16.77 35.27 -0.46
C LEU A 14 -16.61 33.83 -0.93
N THR A 15 -16.68 33.62 -2.24
CA THR A 15 -16.33 32.35 -2.88
C THR A 15 -15.03 32.52 -3.64
N THR A 16 -14.12 31.57 -3.37
CA THR A 16 -12.99 31.12 -4.19
C THR A 16 -11.73 31.99 -4.27
N LEU A 17 -10.93 31.93 -3.20
CA LEU A 17 -9.49 31.64 -3.29
C LEU A 17 -9.26 30.29 -2.58
N GLY A 18 -8.38 29.44 -3.12
CA GLY A 18 -8.21 28.02 -2.76
C GLY A 18 -8.41 27.68 -1.28
N GLY A 19 -9.30 26.72 -1.02
CA GLY A 19 -9.79 26.39 0.32
C GLY A 19 -8.71 25.87 1.26
N PHE A 20 -8.09 26.77 2.01
CA PHE A 20 -7.47 26.45 3.29
C PHE A 20 -8.55 26.52 4.38
N GLY A 21 -9.39 25.48 4.47
CA GLY A 21 -10.18 25.27 5.68
C GLY A 21 -9.21 25.14 6.87
N LEU A 22 -9.54 25.75 8.01
CA LEU A 22 -8.74 25.59 9.23
C LEU A 22 -8.62 24.10 9.55
N LEU A 23 -7.39 23.61 9.74
CA LEU A 23 -7.14 22.22 10.10
C LEU A 23 -7.77 21.93 11.46
N ASP A 24 -8.48 20.81 11.56
CA ASP A 24 -8.96 20.30 12.84
C ASP A 24 -7.78 19.80 13.69
N LEU A 25 -7.26 20.72 14.52
CA LEU A 25 -6.20 20.47 15.48
C LEU A 25 -6.72 20.39 16.92
N SER A 26 -8.04 20.31 17.10
CA SER A 26 -8.68 20.35 18.42
C SER A 26 -8.15 19.24 19.33
N ARG A 27 -7.84 18.07 18.79
CA ARG A 27 -7.25 16.95 19.55
C ARG A 27 -5.82 17.25 20.01
N GLN A 28 -4.96 17.76 19.13
CA GLN A 28 -3.58 18.12 19.45
C GLN A 28 -3.55 19.26 20.48
N GLN A 29 -4.42 20.26 20.32
CA GLN A 29 -4.55 21.38 21.24
C GLN A 29 -5.03 20.91 22.62
N ARG A 30 -6.00 20.00 22.70
CA ARG A 30 -6.44 19.40 23.97
C ARG A 30 -5.32 18.64 24.67
N ASN A 31 -4.54 17.83 23.95
CA ASN A 31 -3.42 17.11 24.52
C ASN A 31 -2.35 18.05 25.08
N LEU A 32 -2.05 19.14 24.36
CA LEU A 32 -1.12 20.17 24.83
C LEU A 32 -1.62 20.83 26.11
N LEU A 33 -2.93 21.08 26.22
CA LEU A 33 -3.53 21.65 27.43
C LEU A 33 -3.43 20.73 28.65
N LEU A 34 -3.34 19.41 28.48
CA LEU A 34 -3.12 18.49 29.60
C LEU A 34 -1.77 18.70 30.28
N LEU A 35 -0.74 19.12 29.51
CA LEU A 35 0.61 19.41 30.03
C LEU A 35 0.71 20.77 30.71
N ARG A 36 -0.27 21.65 30.50
CA ARG A 36 -0.23 23.04 30.97
C ARG A 36 -0.03 23.17 32.49
N PRO A 37 -0.66 22.36 33.37
CA PRO A 37 -0.41 22.43 34.81
C PRO A 37 1.05 22.15 35.18
N VAL A 38 1.71 21.19 34.51
CA VAL A 38 3.12 20.85 34.75
C VAL A 38 4.04 21.99 34.32
N PHE A 39 3.79 22.59 33.16
CA PHE A 39 4.56 23.76 32.71
C PHE A 39 4.30 25.01 33.57
N GLN A 40 3.08 25.17 34.08
CA GLN A 40 2.75 26.26 34.99
C GLN A 40 3.52 26.12 36.32
N LEU A 41 3.65 24.91 36.86
CA LEU A 41 4.45 24.65 38.05
C LEU A 41 5.89 25.16 37.87
N GLU A 42 6.54 24.81 36.76
CA GLU A 42 7.90 25.29 36.47
C GLU A 42 7.95 26.81 36.33
N ARG A 43 6.96 27.41 35.68
CA ARG A 43 6.90 28.87 35.49
C ARG A 43 6.67 29.62 36.81
N TYR A 44 5.87 29.07 37.72
CA TYR A 44 5.53 29.71 39.00
C TYR A 44 6.51 29.40 40.13
N LYS A 45 7.47 28.48 39.94
CA LYS A 45 8.45 28.11 40.97
C LYS A 45 9.27 29.28 41.53
N MET A 46 9.48 30.34 40.73
CA MET A 46 10.18 31.56 41.17
C MET A 46 9.30 32.48 42.03
N MET A 47 7.98 32.46 41.86
CA MET A 47 7.05 33.26 42.66
C MET A 47 6.65 32.57 43.97
N LEU A 48 6.70 31.25 44.02
CA LEU A 48 6.36 30.44 45.19
C LEU A 48 7.42 30.49 46.31
N GLY A 49 8.57 31.12 46.08
CA GLY A 49 9.67 31.25 47.05
C GLY A 49 9.68 32.54 47.88
N ASP A 50 8.61 33.35 47.87
CA ASP A 50 8.66 34.74 48.37
C ASP A 50 7.77 35.05 49.61
N GLU A 51 7.25 34.05 50.33
CA GLU A 51 6.46 34.33 51.56
C GLU A 51 7.34 34.57 52.81
N SER A 52 8.59 34.14 52.78
CA SER A 52 9.59 34.38 53.82
C SER A 52 10.95 34.45 53.13
N GLY A 53 11.60 35.62 53.11
CA GLY A 53 12.79 35.95 52.30
C GLY A 53 14.05 35.08 52.44
N LEU A 54 13.96 33.90 53.04
CA LEU A 54 14.96 32.84 53.12
C LEU A 54 14.87 31.81 51.96
N ASP A 55 13.75 31.75 51.22
CA ASP A 55 13.44 30.65 50.29
C ASP A 55 13.52 30.97 48.79
N ARG A 56 14.05 32.14 48.40
CA ARG A 56 14.20 32.52 46.98
C ARG A 56 15.04 31.55 46.14
N SER A 57 15.86 30.71 46.78
CA SER A 57 16.68 29.69 46.12
C SER A 57 16.17 28.25 46.31
N LEU A 58 14.97 28.06 46.89
CA LEU A 58 14.42 26.74 47.22
C LEU A 58 14.39 25.81 46.00
N PHE A 59 13.79 26.30 44.90
CA PHE A 59 13.66 25.57 43.63
C PHE A 59 14.87 25.73 42.70
N GLN A 60 15.90 26.46 43.09
CA GLN A 60 17.12 26.57 42.30
C GLN A 60 17.90 25.26 42.36
N GLY A 61 18.09 24.61 41.21
CA GLY A 61 18.71 23.29 41.10
C GLY A 61 17.75 22.12 41.33
N VAL A 62 16.44 22.38 41.42
CA VAL A 62 15.40 21.34 41.51
C VAL A 62 14.56 21.38 40.24
N ASP A 63 14.43 20.23 39.58
CA ASP A 63 13.58 20.08 38.40
C ASP A 63 12.16 19.71 38.81
N THR A 64 11.23 20.65 38.65
CA THR A 64 9.83 20.43 39.04
C THR A 64 9.07 19.54 38.06
N HIS A 65 9.50 19.47 36.79
CA HIS A 65 8.90 18.53 35.82
C HIS A 65 9.24 17.11 36.21
N TYR A 66 10.52 16.85 36.53
CA TYR A 66 10.92 15.51 36.99
C TYR A 66 10.14 15.12 38.24
N LEU A 67 10.04 16.01 39.24
CA LEU A 67 9.27 15.72 40.45
C LEU A 67 7.78 15.46 40.16
N ALA A 68 7.15 16.23 39.27
CA ALA A 68 5.76 16.01 38.89
C ALA A 68 5.56 14.67 38.18
N LEU A 69 6.47 14.30 37.26
CA LEU A 69 6.43 13.01 36.58
C LEU A 69 6.70 11.84 37.53
N SER A 70 7.69 11.97 38.43
CA SER A 70 7.96 10.98 39.48
C SER A 70 6.80 10.82 40.44
N ALA A 71 6.07 11.89 40.77
CA ALA A 71 4.86 11.81 41.58
C ALA A 71 3.78 10.97 40.88
N LEU A 72 3.55 11.23 39.58
CA LEU A 72 2.59 10.48 38.79
C LEU A 72 3.01 9.01 38.67
N ASP A 73 4.29 8.73 38.43
CA ASP A 73 4.84 7.37 38.38
C ASP A 73 4.61 6.61 39.68
N GLN A 74 4.99 7.19 40.82
CA GLN A 74 4.80 6.60 42.13
C GLN A 74 3.31 6.32 42.42
N MET A 75 2.42 7.25 42.06
CA MET A 75 0.98 7.06 42.21
C MET A 75 0.46 5.95 41.28
N MET A 76 1.01 5.84 40.06
CA MET A 76 0.65 4.78 39.10
C MET A 76 1.06 3.41 39.64
N GLU A 77 2.31 3.26 40.08
CA GLU A 77 2.85 2.03 40.69
C GLU A 77 2.10 1.67 41.99
N ALA A 78 1.82 2.64 42.84
CA ALA A 78 1.07 2.38 44.05
C ALA A 78 -0.38 1.97 43.77
N THR A 79 -0.95 2.35 42.62
CA THR A 79 -2.29 1.88 42.23
C THR A 79 -2.24 0.46 41.63
N THR A 80 -1.09 -0.02 41.13
CA THR A 80 -0.95 -1.41 40.64
C THR A 80 -0.69 -2.39 41.78
N VAL A 81 0.05 -1.97 42.81
CA VAL A 81 0.40 -2.83 43.96
C VAL A 81 -0.61 -2.70 45.12
N SER A 82 -1.21 -1.54 45.29
CA SER A 82 -2.18 -1.24 46.37
C SER A 82 -3.33 -0.37 45.85
N SER A 83 -4.25 0.06 46.72
CA SER A 83 -5.37 0.92 46.34
C SER A 83 -4.98 2.38 46.04
N GLY A 84 -3.70 2.71 45.85
CA GLY A 84 -3.18 4.07 45.62
C GLY A 84 -2.34 4.60 46.79
N SER A 85 -1.72 5.77 46.60
CA SER A 85 -0.77 6.32 47.58
C SER A 85 -1.43 7.25 48.59
N THR A 86 -1.05 7.16 49.86
CA THR A 86 -1.44 8.17 50.85
C THR A 86 -0.71 9.49 50.63
N SER A 87 -1.26 10.60 51.11
CA SER A 87 -0.56 11.91 51.02
C SER A 87 0.82 11.88 51.67
N THR A 88 0.98 11.15 52.78
CA THR A 88 2.24 11.03 53.50
C THR A 88 3.29 10.25 52.72
N GLU A 89 2.90 9.18 52.04
CA GLU A 89 3.81 8.38 51.20
C GLU A 89 4.38 9.22 50.06
N ILE A 90 3.52 9.95 49.35
CA ILE A 90 3.91 10.77 48.18
C ILE A 90 4.82 11.91 48.62
N LEU A 91 4.46 12.61 49.69
CA LEU A 91 5.29 13.71 50.21
C LEU A 91 6.66 13.22 50.67
N THR A 92 6.72 12.05 51.31
CA THR A 92 7.99 11.45 51.76
C THR A 92 8.85 11.07 50.55
N TYR A 93 8.27 10.38 49.57
CA TYR A 93 8.95 10.01 48.33
C TYR A 93 9.49 11.24 47.57
N LEU A 94 8.66 12.27 47.37
CA LEU A 94 9.07 13.47 46.67
C LEU A 94 10.13 14.27 47.42
N ALA A 95 10.08 14.30 48.75
CA ALA A 95 11.11 14.94 49.56
C ALA A 95 12.47 14.21 49.41
N GLU A 96 12.47 12.87 49.40
CA GLU A 96 13.68 12.08 49.15
C GLU A 96 14.25 12.31 47.74
N VAL A 97 13.39 12.35 46.72
CA VAL A 97 13.80 12.68 45.35
C VAL A 97 14.38 14.11 45.28
N ALA A 98 13.76 15.09 45.94
CA ALA A 98 14.26 16.46 46.00
C ALA A 98 15.63 16.56 46.68
N ILE A 99 15.86 15.81 47.78
CA ILE A 99 17.17 15.74 48.44
C ILE A 99 18.21 15.08 47.53
N ARG A 100 17.84 14.05 46.75
CA ARG A 100 18.74 13.45 45.76
C ARG A 100 19.12 14.43 44.65
N MET A 101 18.19 15.27 44.19
CA MET A 101 18.49 16.33 43.21
C MET A 101 19.40 17.41 43.79
N LYS A 102 19.14 17.82 45.04
CA LYS A 102 19.86 18.88 45.72
C LYS A 102 20.17 18.46 47.16
N PRO A 103 21.34 17.85 47.40
CA PRO A 103 21.73 17.37 48.74
C PRO A 103 21.86 18.48 49.79
N THR A 104 21.90 19.75 49.37
CA THR A 104 21.98 20.91 50.27
C THR A 104 20.63 21.32 50.86
N LEU A 105 19.52 20.71 50.43
CA LEU A 105 18.20 20.97 51.00
C LEU A 105 18.10 20.39 52.42
N SER A 106 17.61 21.21 53.35
CA SER A 106 17.18 20.71 54.65
C SER A 106 15.88 19.89 54.52
N ALA A 107 15.64 18.96 55.46
CA ALA A 107 14.40 18.17 55.50
C ALA A 107 13.10 19.01 55.41
N PRO A 108 12.94 20.15 56.13
CA PRO A 108 11.73 20.97 55.99
C PRO A 108 11.62 21.63 54.61
N GLN A 109 12.74 22.02 54.00
CA GLN A 109 12.75 22.58 52.64
C GLN A 109 12.38 21.54 51.59
N ALA A 110 12.91 20.32 51.69
CA ALA A 110 12.57 19.22 50.79
C ALA A 110 11.08 18.85 50.89
N ARG A 111 10.53 18.84 52.11
CA ARG A 111 9.09 18.64 52.33
C ARG A 111 8.25 19.76 51.71
N ARG A 112 8.68 21.02 51.84
CA ARG A 112 8.01 22.15 51.20
C ARG A 112 7.98 22.04 49.67
N VAL A 113 9.08 21.60 49.06
CA VAL A 113 9.14 21.32 47.62
C VAL A 113 8.13 20.23 47.24
N ALA A 114 8.09 19.13 47.99
CA ALA A 114 7.14 18.04 47.76
C ALA A 114 5.67 18.50 47.86
N GLU A 115 5.34 19.32 48.87
CA GLU A 115 4.00 19.89 49.06
C GLU A 115 3.59 20.77 47.88
N VAL A 116 4.49 21.63 47.40
CA VAL A 116 4.20 22.52 46.26
C VAL A 116 3.93 21.73 44.98
N VAL A 117 4.70 20.65 44.73
CA VAL A 117 4.49 19.80 43.55
C VAL A 117 3.15 19.06 43.64
N LEU A 118 2.84 18.46 44.80
CA LEU A 118 1.59 17.74 45.01
C LEU A 118 0.38 18.68 44.93
N ASP A 119 0.46 19.85 45.57
CA ASP A 119 -0.58 20.89 45.56
C ASP A 119 -0.85 21.40 44.14
N ALA A 120 0.18 21.48 43.29
CA ALA A 120 0.04 21.85 41.89
C ALA A 120 -0.65 20.77 41.05
N LEU A 121 -0.31 19.50 41.25
CA LEU A 121 -0.97 18.38 40.55
C LEU A 121 -2.45 18.25 40.93
N ASP A 122 -2.79 18.51 42.19
CA ASP A 122 -4.15 18.45 42.73
C ASP A 122 -4.93 19.78 42.58
N ASN A 123 -4.34 20.76 41.87
CA ASN A 123 -4.96 22.06 41.60
C ASN A 123 -5.46 22.80 42.87
N LYS A 124 -4.70 22.74 43.96
CA LYS A 124 -5.07 23.38 45.23
C LYS A 124 -5.27 24.89 45.11
N ALA A 125 -4.51 25.54 44.22
CA ALA A 125 -4.67 26.96 43.91
C ALA A 125 -6.10 27.34 43.46
N ASN A 126 -6.86 26.37 42.93
CA ASN A 126 -8.26 26.54 42.53
C ASN A 126 -9.21 25.71 43.40
N ASN A 127 -8.94 25.57 44.70
CA ASN A 127 -9.75 24.81 45.66
C ASN A 127 -9.99 23.34 45.24
N HIS A 128 -8.97 22.67 44.69
CA HIS A 128 -9.05 21.27 44.24
C HIS A 128 -10.13 21.01 43.17
N ARG A 129 -10.54 22.07 42.46
CA ARG A 129 -11.45 21.97 41.31
C ARG A 129 -10.70 21.42 40.10
N GLU A 130 -11.46 20.97 39.12
CA GLU A 130 -10.91 20.56 37.82
C GLU A 130 -10.13 21.72 37.19
N PHE A 131 -9.03 21.41 36.52
CA PHE A 131 -8.37 22.33 35.60
C PHE A 131 -9.35 22.68 34.49
N SER A 132 -9.49 23.96 34.18
CA SER A 132 -10.37 24.45 33.12
C SER A 132 -9.58 25.35 32.19
N PHE A 133 -9.46 24.97 30.93
CA PHE A 133 -8.77 25.75 29.90
C PHE A 133 -9.64 25.92 28.66
N GLU A 134 -9.52 27.07 28.02
CA GLU A 134 -10.18 27.37 26.76
C GLU A 134 -9.28 27.01 25.58
N TYR A 135 -9.88 26.49 24.50
CA TYR A 135 -9.21 26.19 23.24
C TYR A 135 -10.12 26.53 22.05
N PHE A 136 -9.50 26.77 20.90
CA PHE A 136 -10.21 27.11 19.68
C PHE A 136 -10.53 25.84 18.88
N ASP A 137 -11.80 25.63 18.57
CA ASP A 137 -12.25 24.47 17.82
C ASP A 137 -12.51 24.85 16.36
N ALA A 138 -11.57 24.49 15.48
CA ALA A 138 -11.59 24.86 14.07
C ALA A 138 -12.86 24.40 13.30
N PRO A 139 -13.40 23.18 13.53
CA PRO A 139 -14.66 22.75 12.91
C PRO A 139 -15.89 23.59 13.30
N SER A 140 -15.99 24.02 14.55
CA SER A 140 -17.12 24.83 15.02
C SER A 140 -16.88 26.34 14.91
N GLY A 141 -15.64 26.77 14.67
CA GLY A 141 -15.25 28.18 14.66
C GLY A 141 -15.42 28.87 16.01
N SER A 142 -15.50 28.11 17.10
CA SER A 142 -15.86 28.59 18.44
C SER A 142 -14.78 28.26 19.48
N THR A 143 -14.75 29.02 20.57
CA THR A 143 -13.88 28.73 21.71
C THR A 143 -14.61 27.80 22.67
N ASN A 144 -14.07 26.60 22.87
CA ASN A 144 -14.59 25.58 23.78
C ASN A 144 -13.74 25.48 25.05
N SER A 145 -14.33 25.02 26.15
CA SER A 145 -13.60 24.75 27.40
C SER A 145 -13.39 23.24 27.60
N ILE A 146 -12.18 22.84 27.98
CA ILE A 146 -11.89 21.49 28.49
C ILE A 146 -11.73 21.54 30.01
N ARG A 147 -12.33 20.56 30.69
CA ARG A 147 -12.16 20.35 32.14
C ARG A 147 -11.58 18.97 32.42
N PHE A 148 -10.59 18.89 33.30
CA PHE A 148 -9.96 17.64 33.68
C PHE A 148 -9.27 17.74 35.04
N ARG A 149 -8.88 16.59 35.61
CA ARG A 149 -7.97 16.51 36.76
C ARG A 149 -6.75 15.70 36.33
N LEU A 150 -5.61 15.84 37.02
CA LEU A 150 -4.46 14.95 36.81
C LEU A 150 -4.45 13.83 37.84
N VAL A 151 -4.76 14.16 39.08
CA VAL A 151 -4.89 13.23 40.19
C VAL A 151 -6.26 13.38 40.87
N ARG A 152 -6.69 12.35 41.59
CA ARG A 152 -7.88 12.36 42.44
C ARG A 152 -7.50 11.94 43.84
N PHE A 153 -8.03 12.64 44.83
CA PHE A 153 -7.91 12.30 46.24
C PHE A 153 -9.27 11.82 46.75
N GLU A 154 -9.45 10.49 46.82
CA GLU A 154 -10.71 9.85 47.15
C GLU A 154 -10.50 8.78 48.24
N PRO A 155 -11.49 8.53 49.12
CA PRO A 155 -11.41 7.46 50.10
C PRO A 155 -11.40 6.09 49.42
N ASP A 156 -10.63 5.17 50.00
CA ASP A 156 -10.66 3.77 49.64
C ASP A 156 -11.77 3.00 50.39
N ALA A 157 -11.94 1.70 50.11
CA ALA A 157 -12.89 0.82 50.82
C ALA A 157 -12.69 0.80 52.35
N GLU A 158 -11.49 1.13 52.82
CA GLU A 158 -11.12 1.23 54.24
C GLU A 158 -11.25 2.66 54.80
N ASP A 159 -11.89 3.59 54.08
CA ASP A 159 -12.05 5.02 54.44
C ASP A 159 -10.72 5.79 54.56
N VAL A 160 -9.65 5.26 53.98
CA VAL A 160 -8.34 5.92 53.88
C VAL A 160 -8.26 6.69 52.57
N TYR A 161 -8.04 8.00 52.64
CA TYR A 161 -7.91 8.84 51.46
C TYR A 161 -6.57 8.61 50.73
N ARG A 162 -6.66 8.31 49.43
CA ARG A 162 -5.51 7.97 48.58
C ARG A 162 -5.54 8.78 47.29
N TYR A 163 -4.35 9.18 46.83
CA TYR A 163 -4.16 9.75 45.51
C TYR A 163 -4.10 8.67 44.44
N ARG A 164 -4.83 8.90 43.36
CA ARG A 164 -4.83 8.07 42.16
C ARG A 164 -4.69 8.94 40.92
N PRO A 165 -3.87 8.56 39.93
CA PRO A 165 -3.84 9.24 38.65
C PRO A 165 -5.17 9.04 37.93
N THR A 166 -5.65 10.12 37.32
CA THR A 166 -6.80 10.10 36.40
C THR A 166 -6.37 9.64 35.01
N ALA A 167 -7.32 9.41 34.10
CA ALA A 167 -7.00 9.06 32.71
C ALA A 167 -6.09 10.13 32.06
N GLU A 168 -6.32 11.41 32.34
CA GLU A 168 -5.50 12.51 31.87
C GLU A 168 -4.12 12.54 32.54
N GLY A 169 -4.04 12.20 33.84
CA GLY A 169 -2.75 12.02 34.54
C GLY A 169 -1.90 10.89 33.94
N TYR A 170 -2.53 9.76 33.63
CA TYR A 170 -1.90 8.67 32.87
C TYR A 170 -1.41 9.15 31.50
N LEU A 171 -2.23 9.89 30.76
CA LEU A 171 -1.86 10.42 29.44
C LEU A 171 -0.71 11.43 29.49
N VAL A 172 -0.64 12.26 30.54
CA VAL A 172 0.48 13.20 30.74
C VAL A 172 1.77 12.45 31.00
N TYR A 173 1.79 11.51 31.94
CA TYR A 173 2.99 10.75 32.28
C TYR A 173 3.47 9.90 31.10
N LEU A 174 2.56 9.16 30.48
CA LEU A 174 2.88 8.21 29.41
C LEU A 174 3.08 8.87 28.04
N GLY A 175 2.37 9.95 27.76
CA GLY A 175 2.47 10.69 26.50
C GLY A 175 3.76 11.49 26.35
N MET A 176 4.52 11.67 27.44
CA MET A 176 5.84 12.29 27.44
C MET A 176 6.99 11.28 27.37
N LEU A 177 6.70 9.98 27.41
CA LEU A 177 7.72 8.97 27.15
C LEU A 177 8.05 8.98 25.65
N ASP A 178 9.32 9.08 25.32
CA ASP A 178 9.85 9.02 23.96
C ASP A 178 9.78 7.56 23.48
N LEU A 179 8.55 7.07 23.27
CA LEU A 179 8.28 5.67 22.98
C LEU A 179 8.39 5.42 21.48
N SER A 180 9.13 4.38 21.11
CA SER A 180 9.07 3.84 19.75
C SER A 180 7.61 3.46 19.42
N PRO A 181 7.20 3.46 18.13
CA PRO A 181 5.85 3.05 17.74
C PRO A 181 5.43 1.68 18.29
N GLU A 182 6.39 0.77 18.40
CA GLU A 182 6.24 -0.59 18.93
C GLU A 182 5.98 -0.58 20.44
N ASP A 183 6.77 0.19 21.20
CA ASP A 183 6.59 0.33 22.65
C ASP A 183 5.26 1.05 22.97
N SER A 184 4.84 2.00 22.12
CA SER A 184 3.58 2.74 22.29
C SER A 184 2.38 1.79 22.23
N GLN A 185 2.43 0.79 21.35
CA GLN A 185 1.41 -0.25 21.25
C GLN A 185 1.41 -1.18 22.47
N GLU A 186 2.57 -1.63 22.93
CA GLU A 186 2.66 -2.45 24.15
C GLU A 186 2.11 -1.72 25.38
N LEU A 187 2.40 -0.43 25.48
CA LEU A 187 1.92 0.40 26.56
C LEU A 187 0.39 0.57 26.52
N MET A 188 -0.19 0.90 25.36
CA MET A 188 -1.64 1.03 25.23
C MET A 188 -2.37 -0.27 25.58
N GLU A 189 -1.76 -1.42 25.30
CA GLU A 189 -2.31 -2.73 25.64
C GLU A 189 -2.25 -2.99 27.15
N LYS A 190 -1.12 -2.73 27.81
CA LYS A 190 -1.03 -2.80 29.28
C LYS A 190 -2.01 -1.82 29.95
N MET A 191 -2.22 -0.63 29.36
CA MET A 191 -3.24 0.31 29.82
C MET A 191 -4.65 -0.27 29.66
N LEU A 192 -4.94 -0.93 28.52
CA LEU A 192 -6.24 -1.55 28.31
C LEU A 192 -6.52 -2.62 29.36
N ASP A 193 -5.56 -3.51 29.60
CA ASP A 193 -5.67 -4.59 30.57
C ASP A 193 -5.91 -4.04 31.99
N LEU A 194 -5.12 -3.05 32.42
CA LEU A 194 -5.30 -2.39 33.71
C LEU A 194 -6.65 -1.69 33.85
N LEU A 195 -7.15 -1.04 32.80
CA LEU A 195 -8.44 -0.35 32.84
C LEU A 195 -9.62 -1.34 32.86
N VAL A 196 -9.50 -2.47 32.15
CA VAL A 196 -10.49 -3.57 32.18
C VAL A 196 -10.53 -4.21 33.56
N GLN A 197 -9.36 -4.55 34.14
CA GLN A 197 -9.26 -5.12 35.49
C GLN A 197 -9.86 -4.20 36.56
N ARG A 198 -9.74 -2.88 36.39
CA ARG A 198 -10.29 -1.87 37.32
C ARG A 198 -11.73 -1.45 37.02
N GLY A 199 -12.41 -2.08 36.05
CA GLY A 199 -13.79 -1.76 35.70
C GLY A 199 -14.01 -0.38 35.10
N ARG A 200 -12.97 0.25 34.54
CA ARG A 200 -13.02 1.59 33.90
C ARG A 200 -13.22 1.46 32.39
N PHE A 201 -14.38 0.93 32.00
CA PHE A 201 -14.63 0.49 30.63
C PHE A 201 -14.73 1.63 29.60
N ASP A 202 -15.21 2.81 29.97
CA ASP A 202 -15.28 3.96 29.04
C ASP A 202 -13.88 4.46 28.65
N ALA A 203 -12.95 4.48 29.60
CA ALA A 203 -11.55 4.85 29.34
C ALA A 203 -10.85 3.75 28.53
N ALA A 204 -11.11 2.47 28.84
CA ALA A 204 -10.60 1.35 28.05
C ALA A 204 -11.09 1.44 26.59
N LEU A 205 -12.36 1.79 26.37
CA LEU A 205 -12.92 1.93 25.02
C LEU A 205 -12.19 2.97 24.18
N GLU A 206 -11.83 4.13 24.74
CA GLU A 206 -11.07 5.16 24.01
C GLU A 206 -9.65 4.68 23.64
N ILE A 207 -8.99 3.96 24.54
CA ILE A 207 -7.67 3.36 24.26
C ILE A 207 -7.78 2.27 23.18
N ALA A 208 -8.81 1.41 23.25
CA ALA A 208 -9.06 0.39 22.22
C ALA A 208 -9.31 1.02 20.84
N ARG A 209 -10.08 2.12 20.77
CA ARG A 209 -10.31 2.85 19.52
C ARG A 209 -9.01 3.38 18.93
N ARG A 210 -8.11 3.88 19.77
CA ARG A 210 -6.78 4.35 19.34
C ARG A 210 -5.89 3.22 18.85
N ALA A 211 -5.82 2.11 19.60
CA ALA A 211 -5.07 0.92 19.21
C ALA A 211 -5.57 0.32 17.87
N ARG A 212 -6.90 0.31 17.68
CA ARG A 212 -7.53 -0.09 16.41
C ARG A 212 -7.09 0.81 15.26
N LYS A 213 -7.12 2.14 15.44
CA LYS A 213 -6.69 3.08 14.40
C LYS A 213 -5.24 2.84 13.98
N LEU A 214 -4.34 2.66 14.96
CA LEU A 214 -2.93 2.35 14.69
C LEU A 214 -2.75 1.03 13.93
N SER A 215 -3.57 0.02 14.23
CA SER A 215 -3.55 -1.25 13.49
C SER A 215 -3.96 -1.09 12.02
N ILE A 216 -4.92 -0.20 11.73
CA ILE A 216 -5.32 0.14 10.35
C ILE A 216 -4.16 0.84 9.62
N GLU A 217 -3.58 1.86 10.25
CA GLU A 217 -2.47 2.64 9.68
C GLU A 217 -1.26 1.75 9.39
N TYR A 218 -0.89 0.88 10.32
CA TYR A 218 0.22 -0.06 10.16
C TYR A 218 -0.02 -1.06 9.03
N ARG A 219 -1.24 -1.61 8.92
CA ARG A 219 -1.58 -2.48 7.80
C ARG A 219 -1.51 -1.75 6.46
N GLN A 220 -1.99 -0.50 6.41
CA GLN A 220 -1.94 0.30 5.19
C GLN A 220 -0.49 0.56 4.76
N LEU A 221 0.38 0.93 5.71
CA LEU A 221 1.81 1.13 5.46
C LEU A 221 2.47 -0.11 4.82
N ILE A 222 2.20 -1.31 5.35
CA ILE A 222 2.72 -2.57 4.80
C ILE A 222 2.14 -2.83 3.41
N ARG A 223 0.83 -2.65 3.22
CA ARG A 223 0.19 -2.84 1.90
C ARG A 223 0.76 -1.90 0.85
N ASP A 224 0.92 -0.62 1.15
CA ASP A 224 1.48 0.36 0.21
C ASP A 224 2.89 -0.04 -0.24
N ARG A 225 3.71 -0.52 0.70
CA ARG A 225 5.05 -0.98 0.41
C ARG A 225 5.07 -2.26 -0.43
N LEU A 226 4.17 -3.20 -0.13
CA LEU A 226 3.97 -4.40 -0.96
C LEU A 226 3.51 -4.02 -2.38
N TYR A 227 2.56 -3.10 -2.53
CA TYR A 227 2.10 -2.62 -3.83
C TYR A 227 3.21 -1.95 -4.64
N GLN A 228 4.07 -1.14 -4.00
CA GLN A 228 5.24 -0.57 -4.64
C GLN A 228 6.19 -1.66 -5.14
N ALA A 229 6.45 -2.69 -4.33
CA ALA A 229 7.28 -3.83 -4.72
C ALA A 229 6.67 -4.62 -5.89
N TYR A 230 5.35 -4.77 -5.95
CA TYR A 230 4.67 -5.44 -7.07
C TYR A 230 4.69 -4.62 -8.36
N ARG A 231 4.57 -3.30 -8.26
CA ARG A 231 4.57 -2.41 -9.44
C ARG A 231 5.94 -2.31 -10.09
N ALA A 232 7.01 -2.33 -9.28
CA ALA A 232 8.39 -2.28 -9.76
C ALA A 232 9.25 -3.39 -9.10
N PRO A 233 9.09 -4.66 -9.51
CA PRO A 233 9.82 -5.77 -8.90
C PRO A 233 11.35 -5.66 -9.08
N GLY A 234 11.79 -5.00 -10.15
CA GLY A 234 13.22 -4.81 -10.45
C GLY A 234 13.93 -3.78 -9.56
N SER A 235 13.18 -2.88 -8.88
CA SER A 235 13.78 -1.84 -8.02
C SER A 235 13.89 -2.25 -6.55
N VAL A 236 13.39 -3.43 -6.17
CA VAL A 236 13.33 -3.89 -4.78
C VAL A 236 14.06 -5.22 -4.65
N ASN A 237 15.02 -5.30 -3.73
CA ASN A 237 15.62 -6.57 -3.36
C ASN A 237 14.77 -7.24 -2.27
N TRP A 238 14.03 -8.29 -2.63
CA TRP A 238 13.11 -8.96 -1.71
C TRP A 238 13.80 -9.51 -0.45
N SER A 239 14.95 -10.18 -0.59
CA SER A 239 15.63 -10.82 0.55
C SER A 239 16.24 -9.81 1.51
N ARG A 240 16.81 -8.72 0.98
CA ARG A 240 17.47 -7.70 1.80
C ARG A 240 16.48 -6.68 2.39
N ASP A 241 15.54 -6.19 1.58
CA ASP A 241 14.78 -4.98 1.92
C ASP A 241 13.35 -5.27 2.43
N MET A 242 12.81 -6.46 2.17
CA MET A 242 11.42 -6.81 2.49
C MET A 242 11.27 -8.02 3.42
N ALA A 243 12.01 -9.11 3.18
CA ALA A 243 11.82 -10.37 3.90
C ALA A 243 12.01 -10.23 5.43
N GLY A 244 13.08 -9.56 5.86
CA GLY A 244 13.33 -9.31 7.30
C GLY A 244 12.21 -8.51 7.95
N ARG A 245 11.77 -7.42 7.31
CA ARG A 245 10.69 -6.56 7.83
C ARG A 245 9.34 -7.26 7.87
N LEU A 246 9.05 -8.12 6.90
CA LEU A 246 7.83 -8.93 6.90
C LEU A 246 7.87 -9.99 8.01
N ASP A 247 9.03 -10.55 8.33
CA ASP A 247 9.18 -11.50 9.44
C ASP A 247 9.08 -10.81 10.81
N GLU A 248 9.65 -9.62 10.96
CA GLU A 248 9.45 -8.74 12.12
C GLU A 248 7.96 -8.42 12.32
N ALA A 249 7.27 -7.95 11.27
CA ALA A 249 5.84 -7.66 11.30
C ALA A 249 5.02 -8.91 11.67
N ARG A 250 5.39 -10.08 11.15
CA ARG A 250 4.70 -11.35 11.44
C ARG A 250 4.92 -11.80 12.88
N THR A 251 6.13 -11.64 13.41
CA THR A 251 6.46 -11.94 14.81
C THR A 251 5.69 -11.00 15.75
N HIS A 252 5.69 -9.70 15.43
CA HIS A 252 4.94 -8.69 16.16
C HIS A 252 3.44 -9.03 16.21
N VAL A 253 2.81 -9.32 15.07
CA VAL A 253 1.37 -9.65 15.05
C VAL A 253 1.06 -10.95 15.82
N ARG A 254 1.91 -11.98 15.74
CA ARG A 254 1.70 -13.23 16.50
C ARG A 254 1.70 -13.00 18.01
N GLN A 255 2.67 -12.22 18.52
CA GLN A 255 2.73 -11.90 19.94
C GLN A 255 1.45 -11.18 20.40
N ARG A 256 0.95 -10.26 19.58
CA ARG A 256 -0.28 -9.48 19.88
C ARG A 256 -1.56 -10.31 19.82
N GLN A 257 -1.63 -11.29 18.93
CA GLN A 257 -2.84 -12.10 18.78
C GLN A 257 -3.16 -12.95 20.03
N ALA A 258 -2.13 -13.37 20.78
CA ALA A 258 -2.32 -14.10 22.03
C ALA A 258 -2.89 -13.19 23.13
N GLU A 259 -2.37 -11.98 23.26
CA GLU A 259 -2.85 -10.99 24.24
C GLU A 259 -4.25 -10.48 23.89
N ASP A 260 -4.56 -10.25 22.61
CA ASP A 260 -5.91 -9.91 22.15
C ASP A 260 -6.95 -10.95 22.56
N ALA A 261 -6.62 -12.23 22.42
CA ALA A 261 -7.53 -13.33 22.78
C ALA A 261 -7.80 -13.34 24.29
N ARG A 262 -6.74 -13.17 25.09
CA ARG A 262 -6.83 -13.06 26.55
C ARG A 262 -7.71 -11.87 26.98
N MET A 263 -7.53 -10.74 26.29
CA MET A 263 -8.26 -9.51 26.58
C MET A 263 -9.73 -9.58 26.16
N GLU A 264 -10.03 -10.24 25.03
CA GLU A 264 -11.41 -10.51 24.61
C GLU A 264 -12.13 -11.43 25.61
N GLU A 265 -11.42 -12.43 26.15
CA GLU A 265 -11.93 -13.32 27.19
C GLU A 265 -12.23 -12.55 28.48
N ALA A 266 -11.28 -11.75 28.98
CA ALA A 266 -11.46 -10.93 30.18
C ALA A 266 -12.64 -9.94 30.07
N VAL A 267 -12.81 -9.29 28.91
CA VAL A 267 -13.97 -8.41 28.65
C VAL A 267 -15.27 -9.23 28.54
N GLY A 268 -15.19 -10.45 28.01
CA GLY A 268 -16.31 -11.39 27.95
C GLY A 268 -16.80 -11.80 29.34
N GLU A 269 -15.90 -12.12 30.25
CA GLU A 269 -16.23 -12.42 31.65
C GLU A 269 -16.82 -11.20 32.36
N ALA A 270 -16.22 -10.02 32.20
CA ALA A 270 -16.74 -8.77 32.75
C ALA A 270 -18.16 -8.45 32.25
N LEU A 271 -18.48 -8.80 30.99
CA LEU A 271 -19.81 -8.64 30.43
C LEU A 271 -20.85 -9.58 31.05
N LEU A 272 -20.45 -10.79 31.46
CA LEU A 272 -21.33 -11.74 32.14
C LEU A 272 -21.66 -11.29 33.57
N GLY A 273 -20.73 -10.60 34.25
CA GLY A 273 -20.91 -10.06 35.60
C GLY A 273 -21.51 -8.66 35.69
N ALA A 274 -21.83 -8.01 34.56
CA ALA A 274 -22.30 -6.63 34.53
C ALA A 274 -23.84 -6.53 34.53
N ASP A 275 -24.41 -6.06 35.64
CA ASP A 275 -25.85 -5.84 35.79
C ASP A 275 -26.33 -4.46 35.31
N GLU A 276 -25.44 -3.45 35.31
CA GLU A 276 -25.79 -2.08 34.96
C GLU A 276 -25.84 -1.89 33.42
N PRO A 277 -26.93 -1.32 32.85
CA PRO A 277 -27.12 -1.26 31.40
C PRO A 277 -26.08 -0.41 30.66
N LYS A 278 -25.63 0.72 31.25
CA LYS A 278 -24.58 1.57 30.65
C LYS A 278 -23.24 0.86 30.58
N THR A 279 -22.83 0.23 31.69
CA THR A 279 -21.60 -0.55 31.79
C THR A 279 -21.58 -1.69 30.78
N ARG A 280 -22.72 -2.37 30.62
CA ARG A 280 -22.91 -3.42 29.63
C ARG A 280 -22.79 -2.92 28.19
N GLU A 281 -23.33 -1.73 27.88
CA GLU A 281 -23.16 -1.11 26.55
C GLU A 281 -21.68 -0.81 26.24
N SER A 282 -20.97 -0.16 27.17
CA SER A 282 -19.55 0.16 27.00
C SER A 282 -18.69 -1.10 26.84
N LEU A 283 -18.99 -2.17 27.58
CA LEU A 283 -18.34 -3.48 27.44
C LEU A 283 -18.60 -4.14 26.09
N VAL A 284 -19.82 -4.06 25.56
CA VAL A 284 -20.14 -4.56 24.21
C VAL A 284 -19.36 -3.80 23.15
N GLN A 285 -19.34 -2.46 23.24
CA GLN A 285 -18.57 -1.62 22.30
C GLN A 285 -17.06 -1.90 22.40
N LEU A 286 -16.54 -2.11 23.61
CA LEU A 286 -15.14 -2.45 23.85
C LEU A 286 -14.79 -3.80 23.20
N LYS A 287 -15.60 -4.83 23.45
CA LYS A 287 -15.43 -6.16 22.86
C LYS A 287 -15.44 -6.11 21.33
N GLU A 288 -16.38 -5.37 20.75
CA GLU A 288 -16.45 -5.22 19.28
C GLU A 288 -15.24 -4.48 18.71
N THR A 289 -14.73 -3.48 19.43
CA THR A 289 -13.54 -2.73 19.02
C THR A 289 -12.28 -3.62 19.05
N ILE A 290 -12.12 -4.43 20.10
CA ILE A 290 -11.01 -5.40 20.22
C ILE A 290 -11.09 -6.45 19.10
N ARG A 291 -12.28 -7.03 18.87
CA ARG A 291 -12.52 -7.98 17.76
C ARG A 291 -12.18 -7.38 16.41
N SER A 292 -12.64 -6.15 16.15
CA SER A 292 -12.35 -5.46 14.89
C SER A 292 -10.84 -5.25 14.71
N ALA A 293 -10.12 -4.86 15.76
CA ALA A 293 -8.67 -4.71 15.73
C ALA A 293 -7.96 -6.04 15.45
N SER A 294 -8.39 -7.13 16.11
CA SER A 294 -7.88 -8.49 15.89
C SER A 294 -8.10 -8.97 14.45
N LEU A 295 -9.29 -8.71 13.87
CA LEU A 295 -9.58 -9.01 12.47
C LEU A 295 -8.65 -8.28 11.51
N ILE A 296 -8.35 -7.00 11.75
CA ILE A 296 -7.42 -6.22 10.91
C ILE A 296 -6.01 -6.84 10.96
N ARG A 297 -5.55 -7.25 12.14
CA ARG A 297 -4.26 -7.92 12.33
C ARG A 297 -4.21 -9.28 11.63
N LEU A 298 -5.27 -10.09 11.70
CA LEU A 298 -5.36 -11.36 11.00
C LEU A 298 -5.33 -11.19 9.47
N GLN A 299 -6.02 -10.16 8.97
CA GLN A 299 -5.96 -9.82 7.56
C GLN A 299 -4.55 -9.37 7.14
N LEU A 300 -3.84 -8.62 7.98
CA LEU A 300 -2.43 -8.26 7.73
C LEU A 300 -1.54 -9.51 7.66
N VAL A 301 -1.69 -10.48 8.57
CA VAL A 301 -0.94 -11.76 8.49
C VAL A 301 -1.22 -12.49 7.18
N THR A 302 -2.48 -12.48 6.75
CA THR A 302 -2.87 -13.06 5.46
C THR A 302 -2.19 -12.34 4.30
N ASP A 303 -2.22 -11.01 4.29
CA ASP A 303 -1.54 -10.18 3.27
C ASP A 303 -0.03 -10.47 3.23
N ILE A 304 0.62 -10.58 4.39
CA ILE A 304 2.05 -10.89 4.53
C ILE A 304 2.37 -12.30 4.01
N ASN A 305 1.54 -13.30 4.33
CA ASN A 305 1.79 -14.69 3.93
C ASN A 305 1.66 -14.90 2.42
N VAL A 306 0.72 -14.21 1.77
CA VAL A 306 0.52 -14.28 0.31
C VAL A 306 1.55 -13.42 -0.44
N ALA A 307 2.21 -12.48 0.25
CA ALA A 307 3.08 -11.50 -0.39
C ALA A 307 4.26 -12.05 -1.21
N PRO A 308 4.99 -13.09 -0.76
CA PRO A 308 6.11 -13.65 -1.53
C PRO A 308 5.66 -14.24 -2.87
N GLU A 309 4.55 -14.97 -2.88
CA GLU A 309 4.02 -15.59 -4.10
C GLU A 309 3.61 -14.54 -5.11
N ARG A 310 2.88 -13.50 -4.67
CA ARG A 310 2.52 -12.35 -5.52
C ARG A 310 3.72 -11.60 -6.05
N PHE A 311 4.79 -11.48 -5.25
CA PHE A 311 6.02 -10.85 -5.71
C PHE A 311 6.69 -11.68 -6.81
N ILE A 312 6.75 -13.00 -6.67
CA ILE A 312 7.30 -13.91 -7.70
C ILE A 312 6.48 -13.80 -8.99
N GLU A 313 5.15 -13.76 -8.90
CA GLU A 313 4.28 -13.55 -10.06
C GLU A 313 4.55 -12.21 -10.75
N ALA A 314 4.66 -11.12 -9.99
CA ALA A 314 5.01 -9.80 -10.52
C ALA A 314 6.40 -9.81 -11.18
N GLN A 315 7.38 -10.50 -10.58
CA GLN A 315 8.72 -10.64 -11.15
C GLN A 315 8.72 -11.44 -12.45
N ARG A 316 7.92 -12.51 -12.56
CA ARG A 316 7.72 -13.26 -13.82
C ARG A 316 7.19 -12.36 -14.93
N ALA A 317 6.34 -11.39 -14.61
CA ALA A 317 5.83 -10.43 -15.59
C ALA A 317 6.91 -9.46 -16.11
N VAL A 318 7.98 -9.20 -15.34
CA VAL A 318 9.13 -8.38 -15.79
C VAL A 318 9.99 -9.12 -16.80
N PHE A 319 10.15 -10.44 -16.66
CA PHE A 319 10.92 -11.27 -17.60
C PHE A 319 10.18 -11.61 -18.89
N ARG A 320 8.89 -11.28 -19.01
CA ARG A 320 8.19 -11.35 -20.29
C ARG A 320 8.76 -10.26 -21.20
N ALA A 321 9.21 -10.64 -22.40
CA ALA A 321 9.57 -9.69 -23.44
C ALA A 321 8.38 -8.75 -23.68
N ARG A 322 8.44 -7.54 -23.11
CA ARG A 322 7.44 -6.51 -23.39
C ARG A 322 7.58 -6.21 -24.87
N LYS A 323 6.61 -6.63 -25.69
CA LYS A 323 6.47 -6.06 -27.02
C LYS A 323 6.37 -4.55 -26.79
N PRO A 324 7.22 -3.72 -27.42
CA PRO A 324 7.00 -2.28 -27.38
C PRO A 324 5.57 -2.07 -27.87
N THR A 325 4.70 -1.60 -26.98
CA THR A 325 3.38 -1.16 -27.38
C THR A 325 3.62 -0.01 -28.33
N GLY A 326 3.09 -0.06 -29.55
CA GLY A 326 3.15 1.07 -30.49
C GLY A 326 2.35 2.29 -30.03
N LEU A 327 1.85 2.27 -28.80
CA LEU A 327 1.06 3.31 -28.17
C LEU A 327 1.98 4.26 -27.39
N PRO A 328 1.77 5.59 -27.50
CA PRO A 328 2.40 6.55 -26.60
C PRO A 328 1.88 6.38 -25.16
N ASP A 329 2.64 6.88 -24.18
CA ASP A 329 2.26 6.81 -22.76
C ASP A 329 0.99 7.65 -22.49
N LEU A 330 -0.14 6.97 -22.25
CA LEU A 330 -1.46 7.61 -22.15
C LEU A 330 -1.58 8.56 -20.96
N GLU A 331 -1.13 8.14 -19.79
CA GLU A 331 -1.32 8.86 -18.51
C GLU A 331 -0.48 10.14 -18.41
N PRO A 332 0.84 10.14 -18.70
CA PRO A 332 1.65 11.34 -18.57
C PRO A 332 1.64 12.23 -19.82
N GLN A 333 1.40 11.69 -21.03
CA GLN A 333 1.53 12.47 -22.27
C GLN A 333 0.19 12.80 -22.92
N LEU A 334 -0.74 11.83 -23.04
CA LEU A 334 -1.95 12.01 -23.86
C LEU A 334 -3.14 12.57 -23.07
N LEU A 335 -3.50 11.95 -21.94
CA LEU A 335 -4.67 12.32 -21.14
C LEU A 335 -4.66 13.76 -20.61
N PRO A 336 -3.52 14.31 -20.14
CA PRO A 336 -3.47 15.71 -19.71
C PRO A 336 -3.70 16.69 -20.86
N GLN A 337 -3.26 16.36 -22.08
CA GLN A 337 -3.47 17.20 -23.26
C GLN A 337 -4.92 17.13 -23.73
N LEU A 338 -5.51 15.93 -23.77
CA LEU A 338 -6.92 15.74 -24.10
C LEU A 338 -7.85 16.41 -23.10
N GLY A 339 -7.52 16.37 -21.80
CA GLY A 339 -8.29 17.03 -20.74
C GLY A 339 -8.34 18.56 -20.85
N ASN A 340 -7.40 19.17 -21.59
CA ASN A 340 -7.35 20.62 -21.81
C ASN A 340 -8.12 21.06 -23.07
N LEU A 341 -8.61 20.13 -23.89
CA LEU A 341 -9.35 20.46 -25.11
C LEU A 341 -10.83 20.72 -24.83
N PRO A 342 -11.47 21.66 -25.56
CA PRO A 342 -12.91 21.86 -25.46
C PRO A 342 -13.70 20.61 -25.87
N THR A 343 -14.80 20.33 -25.17
CA THR A 343 -15.64 19.14 -25.39
C THR A 343 -16.13 19.01 -26.83
N GLN A 344 -16.37 20.13 -27.52
CA GLN A 344 -16.79 20.16 -28.93
C GLN A 344 -15.72 19.61 -29.88
N VAL A 345 -14.45 19.91 -29.62
CA VAL A 345 -13.31 19.40 -30.40
C VAL A 345 -13.13 17.91 -30.15
N LEU A 346 -13.23 17.49 -28.88
CA LEU A 346 -13.14 16.08 -28.51
C LEU A 346 -14.27 15.25 -29.15
N SER A 347 -15.49 15.78 -29.24
CA SER A 347 -16.60 15.07 -29.87
C SER A 347 -16.49 15.01 -31.40
N ALA A 348 -15.95 16.04 -32.04
CA ALA A 348 -15.80 16.09 -33.49
C ALA A 348 -14.68 15.16 -33.99
N GLU A 349 -13.60 15.05 -33.22
CA GLU A 349 -12.39 14.30 -33.59
C GLU A 349 -12.26 12.95 -32.86
N ALA A 350 -13.30 12.51 -32.14
CA ALA A 350 -13.28 11.29 -31.34
C ALA A 350 -12.85 10.07 -32.16
N ASP A 351 -13.41 9.90 -33.36
CA ASP A 351 -13.12 8.77 -34.23
C ASP A 351 -11.66 8.77 -34.72
N VAL A 352 -11.11 9.96 -34.99
CA VAL A 352 -9.71 10.13 -35.40
C VAL A 352 -8.77 9.77 -34.25
N PHE A 353 -9.04 10.26 -33.03
CA PHE A 353 -8.25 9.91 -31.85
C PHE A 353 -8.32 8.42 -31.51
N ILE A 354 -9.51 7.82 -31.59
CA ILE A 354 -9.69 6.39 -31.36
C ILE A 354 -8.90 5.59 -32.42
N SER A 355 -8.96 5.98 -33.69
CA SER A 355 -8.19 5.30 -34.75
C SER A 355 -6.67 5.36 -34.53
N ALA A 356 -6.15 6.47 -33.99
CA ALA A 356 -4.73 6.62 -33.68
C ALA A 356 -4.25 5.72 -32.53
N LEU A 357 -5.16 5.24 -31.67
CA LEU A 357 -4.88 4.28 -30.60
C LEU A 357 -4.83 2.82 -31.09
N TYR A 358 -5.18 2.56 -32.35
CA TYR A 358 -5.08 1.24 -32.97
C TYR A 358 -4.05 1.29 -34.11
N PRO A 359 -2.74 1.21 -33.81
CA PRO A 359 -1.73 1.19 -34.86
C PRO A 359 -1.96 -0.02 -35.80
N PRO A 360 -1.72 0.11 -37.10
CA PRO A 360 -1.83 -1.00 -38.03
C PRO A 360 -0.88 -2.11 -37.59
N VAL A 361 -1.45 -3.25 -37.19
CA VAL A 361 -0.69 -4.44 -36.82
C VAL A 361 -0.40 -5.21 -38.10
N TRP A 362 0.88 -5.30 -38.48
CA TRP A 362 1.29 -6.17 -39.58
C TRP A 362 0.88 -7.61 -39.26
N PRO A 363 0.11 -8.29 -40.13
CA PRO A 363 -0.19 -9.70 -39.95
C PRO A 363 1.14 -10.47 -39.94
N ARG A 364 1.26 -11.42 -39.01
CA ARG A 364 2.45 -12.25 -38.91
C ARG A 364 2.36 -13.33 -39.98
N VAL A 365 3.03 -13.09 -41.09
CA VAL A 365 3.05 -14.01 -42.21
C VAL A 365 4.35 -14.79 -42.20
N TYR A 366 4.25 -16.11 -42.04
CA TYR A 366 5.39 -17.01 -41.94
C TYR A 366 5.59 -17.85 -43.22
N ASP A 367 4.71 -17.68 -44.21
CA ASP A 367 4.63 -18.52 -45.40
C ASP A 367 4.25 -17.71 -46.64
N LEU A 368 4.79 -18.07 -47.81
CA LEU A 368 4.64 -17.29 -49.03
C LEU A 368 3.21 -17.35 -49.58
N ASN A 369 2.55 -18.51 -49.50
CA ASN A 369 1.12 -18.61 -49.85
C ASN A 369 0.24 -17.77 -48.93
N SER A 370 0.60 -17.63 -47.65
CA SER A 370 -0.13 -16.75 -46.73
C SER A 370 0.08 -15.27 -47.10
N VAL A 371 1.26 -14.91 -47.61
CA VAL A 371 1.52 -13.55 -48.13
C VAL A 371 0.68 -13.30 -49.38
N PHE A 372 0.69 -14.24 -50.33
CA PHE A 372 -0.12 -14.11 -51.54
C PHE A 372 -1.62 -14.09 -51.24
N ALA A 373 -2.10 -14.92 -50.32
CA ALA A 373 -3.50 -14.90 -49.90
C ALA A 373 -3.88 -13.52 -49.33
N LEU A 374 -3.04 -12.91 -48.50
CA LEU A 374 -3.26 -11.57 -47.96
C LEU A 374 -3.17 -10.46 -49.03
N LEU A 375 -2.25 -10.58 -49.98
CA LEU A 375 -2.10 -9.60 -51.07
C LEU A 375 -3.20 -9.71 -52.13
N LEU A 376 -3.76 -10.91 -52.30
CA LEU A 376 -4.88 -11.20 -53.20
C LEU A 376 -6.23 -11.08 -52.50
N GLU A 377 -6.25 -10.90 -51.17
CA GLU A 377 -7.46 -10.63 -50.42
C GLU A 377 -8.04 -9.31 -50.91
N ARG A 378 -9.16 -9.42 -51.63
CA ARG A 378 -9.85 -8.26 -52.18
C ARG A 378 -10.30 -7.43 -51.00
N ARG A 379 -9.73 -6.22 -50.86
CA ARG A 379 -10.14 -5.25 -49.83
C ARG A 379 -11.67 -5.14 -49.91
N GLY A 380 -12.36 -5.27 -48.77
CA GLY A 380 -13.80 -5.08 -48.72
C GLY A 380 -14.14 -3.77 -49.42
N GLU A 381 -15.03 -3.84 -50.40
CA GLU A 381 -15.31 -2.71 -51.30
C GLU A 381 -15.69 -1.48 -50.47
N ASP A 382 -14.88 -0.42 -50.54
CA ASP A 382 -15.36 0.91 -50.20
C ASP A 382 -16.52 1.21 -51.17
N ALA A 383 -17.62 1.75 -50.66
CA ALA A 383 -18.84 2.00 -51.42
C ALA A 383 -18.50 2.59 -52.80
N GLU A 384 -18.95 1.92 -53.87
CA GLU A 384 -18.63 2.27 -55.25
C GLU A 384 -18.84 3.77 -55.47
N VAL A 385 -17.73 4.50 -55.62
CA VAL A 385 -17.80 5.83 -56.23
C VAL A 385 -18.03 5.58 -57.70
N GLU A 386 -19.19 5.99 -58.19
CA GLU A 386 -19.58 5.91 -59.59
C GLU A 386 -18.54 6.69 -60.42
N THR A 387 -17.54 5.96 -60.92
CA THR A 387 -16.51 6.51 -61.79
C THR A 387 -16.67 5.84 -63.14
N ASP A 388 -16.83 6.68 -64.17
CA ASP A 388 -16.94 6.28 -65.57
C ASP A 388 -15.86 5.24 -65.91
N PRO A 389 -16.24 4.00 -66.28
CA PRO A 389 -15.27 2.95 -66.51
C PRO A 389 -14.60 3.21 -67.86
N GLY A 390 -13.49 3.95 -67.83
CA GLY A 390 -12.53 3.95 -68.93
C GLY A 390 -12.18 2.50 -69.28
N SER A 391 -11.98 2.21 -70.57
CA SER A 391 -11.78 0.83 -71.04
C SER A 391 -10.56 0.19 -70.37
N ILE A 392 -10.80 -0.67 -69.38
CA ILE A 392 -9.76 -1.47 -68.74
C ILE A 392 -9.38 -2.56 -69.74
N GLU A 393 -8.18 -2.48 -70.30
CA GLU A 393 -7.63 -3.56 -71.12
C GLU A 393 -7.53 -4.81 -70.25
N LYS A 394 -8.14 -5.90 -70.72
CA LYS A 394 -8.13 -7.18 -70.00
C LYS A 394 -6.69 -7.67 -69.92
N LEU A 395 -6.14 -7.73 -68.71
CA LEU A 395 -4.81 -8.29 -68.47
C LEU A 395 -4.80 -9.75 -68.96
N GLU A 396 -4.06 -10.02 -70.04
CA GLU A 396 -3.83 -11.39 -70.46
C GLU A 396 -2.89 -12.06 -69.43
N PRO A 397 -3.32 -13.16 -68.79
CA PRO A 397 -2.48 -13.83 -67.81
C PRO A 397 -1.21 -14.33 -68.50
N LEU A 398 -0.06 -14.07 -67.88
CA LEU A 398 1.21 -14.62 -68.35
C LEU A 398 1.08 -16.16 -68.44
N PRO A 399 1.56 -16.79 -69.53
CA PRO A 399 1.53 -18.24 -69.64
C PRO A 399 2.37 -18.88 -68.52
N ASP A 400 1.82 -19.90 -67.86
CA ASP A 400 2.52 -20.65 -66.82
C ASP A 400 3.84 -21.22 -67.37
N GLN A 401 4.94 -20.96 -66.66
CA GLN A 401 6.27 -21.42 -67.08
C GLN A 401 6.42 -22.95 -67.02
N PHE A 402 5.55 -23.64 -66.28
CA PHE A 402 5.54 -25.09 -66.12
C PHE A 402 4.15 -25.63 -66.41
N SER A 403 4.04 -26.59 -67.33
CA SER A 403 2.78 -27.28 -67.56
C SER A 403 2.40 -28.15 -66.35
N LYS A 404 1.11 -28.34 -66.11
CA LYS A 404 0.61 -29.18 -65.01
C LYS A 404 1.13 -30.62 -65.08
N GLU A 405 1.33 -31.14 -66.29
CA GLU A 405 1.90 -32.48 -66.54
C GLU A 405 3.36 -32.58 -66.07
N LEU A 406 4.16 -31.52 -66.28
CA LEU A 406 5.55 -31.48 -65.85
C LEU A 406 5.64 -31.40 -64.32
N VAL A 407 4.78 -30.60 -63.68
CA VAL A 407 4.70 -30.51 -62.21
C VAL A 407 4.34 -31.87 -61.60
N GLN A 408 3.33 -32.55 -62.14
CA GLN A 408 2.94 -33.88 -61.65
C GLN A 408 4.08 -34.90 -61.79
N ARG A 409 4.76 -34.92 -62.94
CA ARG A 409 5.90 -35.81 -63.17
C ARG A 409 7.06 -35.54 -62.20
N ALA A 410 7.33 -34.27 -61.88
CA ALA A 410 8.35 -33.89 -60.91
C ALA A 410 7.98 -34.33 -59.48
N ASN A 411 6.70 -34.17 -59.10
CA ASN A 411 6.18 -34.63 -57.82
C ASN A 411 6.23 -36.15 -57.67
N ASP A 412 5.82 -36.90 -58.69
CA ASP A 412 5.83 -38.37 -58.67
C ASP A 412 7.26 -38.92 -58.52
N TRP A 413 8.23 -38.28 -59.19
CA TRP A 413 9.64 -38.63 -59.07
C TRP A 413 10.18 -38.39 -57.65
N LEU A 414 9.89 -37.22 -57.07
CA LEU A 414 10.27 -36.90 -55.68
C LEU A 414 9.59 -37.81 -54.67
N ALA A 415 8.30 -38.13 -54.85
CA ALA A 415 7.57 -39.07 -54.00
C ALA A 415 8.23 -40.45 -53.99
N GLY A 416 8.69 -40.93 -55.15
CA GLY A 416 9.46 -42.17 -55.27
C GLY A 416 10.77 -42.14 -54.47
N LYS A 417 11.53 -41.04 -54.55
CA LYS A 417 12.78 -40.88 -53.79
C LYS A 417 12.56 -40.77 -52.28
N PHE A 418 11.54 -40.03 -51.85
CA PHE A 418 11.21 -39.90 -50.42
C PHE A 418 10.58 -41.15 -49.81
N SER A 419 9.97 -42.02 -50.62
CA SER A 419 9.47 -43.34 -50.17
C SER A 419 10.57 -44.28 -49.72
N ALA A 420 11.84 -44.04 -50.12
CA ALA A 420 12.97 -44.85 -49.69
C ALA A 420 13.38 -44.61 -48.21
N GLY A 421 12.80 -43.59 -47.54
CA GLY A 421 13.01 -43.36 -46.11
C GLY A 421 14.45 -42.98 -45.74
N GLN A 422 15.19 -42.35 -46.66
CA GLN A 422 16.56 -41.91 -46.45
C GLN A 422 16.63 -40.40 -46.24
N ARG A 423 17.66 -39.95 -45.51
CA ARG A 423 18.00 -38.52 -45.44
C ARG A 423 18.64 -38.11 -46.75
N LEU A 424 18.03 -37.16 -47.44
CA LEU A 424 18.50 -36.71 -48.75
C LEU A 424 18.75 -35.20 -48.69
N ARG A 425 19.88 -34.76 -49.22
CA ARG A 425 20.15 -33.34 -49.41
C ARG A 425 19.69 -32.87 -50.79
N ILE A 426 19.37 -31.58 -50.90
CA ILE A 426 18.92 -30.98 -52.17
C ILE A 426 19.94 -31.11 -53.31
N ASP A 427 21.24 -31.02 -53.00
CA ASP A 427 22.33 -31.21 -53.97
C ASP A 427 22.31 -32.65 -54.52
N GLN A 428 22.24 -33.64 -53.65
CA GLN A 428 22.15 -35.06 -54.03
C GLN A 428 20.92 -35.38 -54.87
N LEU A 429 19.78 -34.75 -54.57
CA LEU A 429 18.55 -34.92 -55.35
C LEU A 429 18.66 -34.33 -56.75
N LEU A 430 19.31 -33.16 -56.88
CA LEU A 430 19.47 -32.49 -58.16
C LEU A 430 20.54 -33.17 -59.03
N ASP A 431 21.60 -33.69 -58.43
CA ASP A 431 22.63 -34.50 -59.11
C ASP A 431 22.03 -35.84 -59.58
N ALA A 432 21.27 -36.53 -58.72
CA ALA A 432 20.57 -37.76 -59.10
C ALA A 432 19.56 -37.52 -60.25
N ALA A 433 18.92 -36.34 -60.28
CA ALA A 433 18.03 -35.97 -61.36
C ALA A 433 18.78 -35.74 -62.69
N GLU A 434 20.01 -35.23 -62.63
CA GLU A 434 20.88 -35.09 -63.80
C GLU A 434 21.37 -36.45 -64.32
N ASP A 435 21.80 -37.33 -63.43
CA ASP A 435 22.26 -38.69 -63.77
C ASP A 435 21.14 -39.55 -64.39
N GLU A 436 19.89 -39.35 -63.97
CA GLU A 436 18.70 -40.01 -64.53
C GLU A 436 18.18 -39.34 -65.82
N GLY A 437 18.85 -38.30 -66.31
CA GLY A 437 18.57 -37.67 -67.60
C GLY A 437 17.36 -36.76 -67.64
N LEU A 438 16.97 -36.14 -66.50
CA LEU A 438 15.85 -35.19 -66.46
C LEU A 438 16.21 -33.86 -67.16
N ASP A 439 15.29 -33.41 -68.01
CA ASP A 439 15.40 -32.15 -68.75
C ASP A 439 15.62 -30.96 -67.82
N ARG A 440 16.34 -29.94 -68.32
CA ARG A 440 16.66 -28.71 -67.57
C ARG A 440 15.42 -28.03 -66.98
N THR A 441 14.31 -28.00 -67.71
CA THR A 441 13.04 -27.40 -67.25
C THR A 441 12.43 -28.19 -66.08
N THR A 442 12.50 -29.52 -66.13
CA THR A 442 12.02 -30.39 -65.05
C THR A 442 12.88 -30.23 -63.80
N ARG A 443 14.20 -30.14 -63.94
CA ARG A 443 15.10 -29.86 -62.81
C ARG A 443 14.86 -28.49 -62.17
N ARG A 444 14.54 -27.46 -62.96
CA ARG A 444 14.12 -26.15 -62.41
C ARG A 444 12.79 -26.23 -61.65
N CYS A 445 11.85 -27.05 -62.10
CA CYS A 445 10.60 -27.31 -61.40
C CYS A 445 10.83 -28.03 -60.06
N LEU A 446 11.73 -29.03 -60.05
CA LEU A 446 12.12 -29.75 -58.82
C LEU A 446 12.65 -28.81 -57.74
N VAL A 447 13.51 -27.86 -58.10
CA VAL A 447 14.02 -26.86 -57.14
C VAL A 447 12.86 -26.10 -56.47
N LEU A 448 11.89 -25.60 -57.25
CA LEU A 448 10.76 -24.86 -56.70
C LEU A 448 9.88 -25.72 -55.79
N ILE A 449 9.62 -26.98 -56.15
CA ILE A 449 8.85 -27.92 -55.33
C ILE A 449 9.59 -28.20 -54.00
N LEU A 450 10.90 -28.44 -54.06
CA LEU A 450 11.73 -28.69 -52.88
C LEU A 450 11.77 -27.47 -51.93
N PHE A 451 11.87 -26.26 -52.46
CA PHE A 451 11.79 -25.05 -51.63
C PHE A 451 10.41 -24.80 -51.04
N ARG A 452 9.31 -25.09 -51.77
CA ARG A 452 7.95 -25.02 -51.21
C ARG A 452 7.76 -25.99 -50.06
N SER A 453 8.35 -27.18 -50.14
CA SER A 453 8.23 -28.18 -49.07
C SER A 453 8.90 -27.81 -47.74
N PHE A 454 9.70 -26.72 -47.70
CA PHE A 454 10.23 -26.17 -46.43
C PHE A 454 9.11 -25.73 -45.48
N ALA A 455 8.06 -25.11 -46.02
CA ALA A 455 6.87 -24.78 -45.24
C ALA A 455 5.94 -26.01 -45.18
N ARG A 456 5.65 -26.50 -43.97
CA ARG A 456 4.76 -27.67 -43.79
C ARG A 456 3.36 -27.48 -44.38
N SER A 457 2.89 -26.23 -44.47
CA SER A 457 1.61 -25.86 -45.10
C SER A 457 1.62 -26.05 -46.62
N GLU A 458 2.78 -25.94 -47.26
CA GLU A 458 2.93 -26.00 -48.71
C GLU A 458 3.53 -27.33 -49.20
N SER A 459 4.05 -28.16 -48.31
CA SER A 459 4.61 -29.47 -48.66
C SER A 459 3.50 -30.45 -49.07
N GLU A 460 3.61 -31.00 -50.28
CA GLU A 460 2.81 -32.14 -50.71
C GLU A 460 3.30 -33.46 -50.07
N PHE A 461 4.52 -33.48 -49.53
CA PHE A 461 5.15 -34.64 -48.90
C PHE A 461 4.95 -34.59 -47.38
N LYS A 462 3.89 -35.25 -46.89
CA LYS A 462 3.56 -35.29 -45.44
C LYS A 462 4.53 -36.14 -44.61
N ASN A 463 5.24 -37.05 -45.24
CA ASN A 463 6.14 -38.03 -44.62
C ASN A 463 7.58 -37.52 -44.44
N VAL A 464 7.87 -36.26 -44.77
CA VAL A 464 9.22 -35.69 -44.73
C VAL A 464 9.20 -34.36 -43.99
N SER A 465 10.17 -34.15 -43.09
CA SER A 465 10.48 -32.85 -42.50
C SER A 465 11.71 -32.26 -43.16
N VAL A 466 11.68 -30.96 -43.45
CA VAL A 466 12.78 -30.25 -44.09
C VAL A 466 13.52 -29.42 -43.04
N GLU A 467 14.85 -29.54 -43.01
CA GLU A 467 15.73 -28.78 -42.14
C GLU A 467 16.73 -27.95 -42.97
N LEU A 468 17.12 -26.80 -42.43
CA LEU A 468 18.11 -25.92 -43.04
C LEU A 468 19.51 -26.28 -42.51
N THR A 469 20.41 -26.72 -43.37
CA THR A 469 21.76 -27.16 -42.96
C THR A 469 22.75 -25.99 -42.78
N GLY A 470 22.40 -24.78 -43.24
CA GLY A 470 23.23 -23.57 -43.12
C GLY A 470 24.23 -23.34 -44.24
N ASP A 471 24.47 -24.34 -45.10
CA ASP A 471 25.31 -24.25 -46.30
C ASP A 471 24.54 -23.74 -47.52
N THR A 472 25.24 -23.36 -48.59
CA THR A 472 24.65 -23.01 -49.90
C THR A 472 25.04 -24.02 -50.98
N PHE A 473 24.14 -24.30 -51.92
CA PHE A 473 24.44 -25.09 -53.11
C PHE A 473 24.49 -24.20 -54.35
N HIS A 474 25.36 -24.55 -55.31
CA HIS A 474 25.50 -23.87 -56.59
C HIS A 474 25.53 -24.90 -57.72
N LEU A 475 24.48 -24.93 -58.52
CA LEU A 475 24.34 -25.77 -59.71
C LEU A 475 24.02 -24.90 -60.93
N ASP A 476 24.25 -25.40 -62.16
CA ASP A 476 24.00 -24.67 -63.43
C ASP A 476 22.52 -24.26 -63.63
N ILE A 477 21.62 -24.82 -62.82
CA ILE A 477 20.18 -24.56 -62.89
C ILE A 477 19.65 -23.64 -61.77
N ALA A 478 20.31 -23.62 -60.60
CA ALA A 478 19.84 -22.90 -59.41
C ALA A 478 20.95 -22.75 -58.37
N GLN A 479 20.84 -21.69 -57.56
CA GLN A 479 21.66 -21.47 -56.37
C GLN A 479 20.75 -21.13 -55.19
N GLY A 480 21.07 -21.62 -54.00
CA GLY A 480 20.23 -21.39 -52.82
C GLY A 480 20.77 -22.03 -51.55
N SER A 481 20.01 -21.91 -50.46
CA SER A 481 20.31 -22.57 -49.20
C SER A 481 20.14 -24.08 -49.32
N ALA A 482 21.06 -24.85 -48.74
CA ALA A 482 20.99 -26.30 -48.69
C ALA A 482 19.86 -26.75 -47.74
N LEU A 483 18.97 -27.58 -48.28
CA LEU A 483 17.87 -28.21 -47.55
C LEU A 483 18.17 -29.68 -47.36
N GLU A 484 17.93 -30.18 -46.14
CA GLU A 484 18.00 -31.61 -45.81
C GLU A 484 16.60 -32.14 -45.55
N PHE A 485 16.26 -33.22 -46.24
CA PHE A 485 14.97 -33.89 -46.20
C PHE A 485 15.07 -35.11 -45.30
N VAL A 486 14.49 -35.01 -44.10
CA VAL A 486 14.52 -36.07 -43.09
C VAL A 486 13.19 -36.81 -43.11
N PRO A 487 13.18 -38.15 -43.28
CA PRO A 487 11.96 -38.93 -43.19
C PRO A 487 11.39 -38.81 -41.78
N GLN A 488 10.08 -38.54 -41.66
CA GLN A 488 9.40 -38.63 -40.38
C GLN A 488 9.32 -40.12 -40.00
N GLY A 489 10.13 -40.51 -39.02
CA GLY A 489 9.90 -41.78 -38.33
C GLY A 489 8.53 -41.74 -37.65
N GLU A 490 7.85 -42.89 -37.63
CA GLU A 490 6.77 -43.13 -36.68
C GLU A 490 7.26 -42.65 -35.31
N SER A 491 6.59 -41.62 -34.79
CA SER A 491 6.90 -41.08 -33.47
C SER A 491 6.59 -42.18 -32.44
N GLU A 492 7.63 -42.67 -31.75
CA GLU A 492 7.50 -43.01 -30.33
C GLU A 492 7.83 -41.78 -29.49
#